data_AF-A0A9R1QEL0-F1
#
_entry.id   AF-A0A9R1QEL0-F1
#
_cell.length_a   1.000
_cell.length_b   1.000
_cell.length_c   1.000
_cell.angle_alpha   90.00
_cell.angle_beta   90.00
_cell.angle_gamma   90.00
#
_symmetry.space_group_name_H-M   'P 1'
#
loop_
_entity.id
_entity.type
_entity.pdbx_description
1 polymer ?
#
loop_
_entity_poly.entity_id
_entity_poly.type
_entity_poly.pdbx_seq_one_letter_code
_entity_poly.pdbx_strand_id
1 'polypeptide(L)'
;MSCAAVCAPTSGLGRHHGFLSSPSTVCRRRGRASYTIRACANSGDADDSGGGLLPRMVLHDSLDAAGVVTDHALCIAAEDDSLVSHSSVPLPVDAFIARLDDLSTGFLAAGFLPPSGAPPEVFFDHLDRYLYVHKGFRRTNVASDARAMYLHSTLTCRSGSALMLSLIYSEMLKTLRLYGLLDFDEEIYFPHDLNGRPRGYDKRRSKFCDEPNIMTAKSLLVEILQTLKGMFWPFQSNQSSSLFLNAVAANHHGPGNVGGSQARSHGNISAIEMAAAKSAQHRLMRGVWTNVRFGDMRRALAACERLILLNHNPCELRDYAALLYHCGYYKDCLQYLTSYQNAMVGQPRTNPLEMLEDDAVNTLTARVNLILAEDGWDSHRPAASYWTKNSEPW
;
A
#
# COMPACT_ATOMS: atom_id res chain seq x y z
N MET A 1 -35.26 -31.56 -5.96
CA MET A 1 -36.05 -32.36 -6.93
C MET A 1 -36.47 -31.42 -8.07
N SER A 2 -37.01 -31.96 -9.17
CA SER A 2 -37.20 -31.28 -10.48
C SER A 2 -37.95 -29.93 -10.40
N CYS A 3 -37.70 -28.97 -11.30
CA CYS A 3 -38.27 -28.97 -12.66
C CYS A 3 -37.37 -28.31 -13.74
N ALA A 4 -37.63 -28.68 -15.00
CA ALA A 4 -37.22 -27.97 -16.22
C ALA A 4 -38.37 -27.00 -16.64
N ALA A 5 -38.38 -26.24 -17.75
CA ALA A 5 -37.54 -26.14 -18.95
C ALA A 5 -37.49 -24.63 -19.38
N VAL A 6 -37.18 -24.12 -20.58
CA VAL A 6 -37.03 -24.61 -21.98
C VAL A 6 -35.84 -23.83 -22.63
N CYS A 7 -35.52 -24.06 -23.90
CA CYS A 7 -34.55 -23.27 -24.70
C CYS A 7 -35.07 -23.00 -26.12
N ALA A 8 -34.29 -22.21 -26.89
CA ALA A 8 -34.35 -21.95 -28.33
C ALA A 8 -35.19 -20.72 -28.81
N PRO A 9 -34.85 -20.13 -29.98
CA PRO A 9 -35.03 -18.68 -30.21
C PRO A 9 -35.80 -18.31 -31.49
N THR A 10 -35.89 -17.01 -31.80
CA THR A 10 -36.24 -16.51 -33.15
C THR A 10 -35.28 -15.42 -33.63
N SER A 11 -34.95 -15.45 -34.92
CA SER A 11 -34.13 -14.47 -35.63
C SER A 11 -35.00 -13.65 -36.59
N GLY A 12 -34.76 -12.35 -36.71
CA GLY A 12 -35.48 -11.46 -37.64
C GLY A 12 -34.54 -10.51 -38.39
N LEU A 13 -34.57 -10.55 -39.72
CA LEU A 13 -33.81 -9.66 -40.60
C LEU A 13 -34.61 -8.39 -40.92
N GLY A 14 -33.92 -7.24 -41.00
CA GLY A 14 -34.52 -5.97 -41.43
C GLY A 14 -33.48 -4.92 -41.79
N ARG A 15 -33.17 -4.77 -43.09
CA ARG A 15 -32.46 -3.60 -43.64
C ARG A 15 -33.48 -2.59 -44.17
N HIS A 16 -33.19 -1.30 -44.09
CA HIS A 16 -33.19 -0.41 -45.27
C HIS A 16 -32.46 0.93 -44.97
N HIS A 17 -32.31 1.79 -45.97
CA HIS A 17 -31.34 2.90 -46.00
C HIS A 17 -31.84 4.24 -45.44
N GLY A 18 -30.89 5.05 -44.96
CA GLY A 18 -31.02 6.50 -44.82
C GLY A 18 -29.63 7.18 -44.79
N PHE A 19 -29.24 7.83 -45.89
CA PHE A 19 -28.03 8.68 -45.96
C PHE A 19 -28.35 10.09 -45.47
N LEU A 20 -27.41 10.76 -44.78
CA LEU A 20 -26.79 12.02 -45.27
C LEU A 20 -25.72 12.62 -44.32
N SER A 21 -24.73 13.27 -44.95
CA SER A 21 -23.83 14.33 -44.46
C SER A 21 -23.08 14.17 -43.12
N SER A 22 -21.76 14.04 -43.21
CA SER A 22 -20.80 14.57 -42.22
C SER A 22 -20.76 16.11 -42.25
N PRO A 23 -20.07 16.76 -41.29
CA PRO A 23 -18.82 17.39 -41.68
C PRO A 23 -17.61 16.98 -40.82
N SER A 24 -16.41 17.20 -41.35
CA SER A 24 -15.12 16.77 -40.79
C SER A 24 -14.42 17.88 -39.98
N THR A 25 -13.85 17.55 -38.81
CA THR A 25 -13.03 18.49 -38.03
C THR A 25 -11.71 17.89 -37.53
N VAL A 26 -10.68 18.03 -38.36
CA VAL A 26 -9.23 18.13 -38.03
C VAL A 26 -8.75 17.45 -36.72
N CYS A 27 -8.19 16.24 -36.82
CA CYS A 27 -7.39 15.63 -35.75
C CYS A 27 -6.04 16.36 -35.56
N ARG A 28 -5.97 17.36 -34.68
CA ARG A 28 -4.69 17.92 -34.22
C ARG A 28 -3.94 16.92 -33.32
N ARG A 29 -3.00 16.17 -33.90
CA ARG A 29 -1.91 15.55 -33.13
C ARG A 29 -1.15 16.65 -32.36
N ARG A 30 -1.20 16.63 -31.02
CA ARG A 30 -0.15 17.23 -30.17
C ARG A 30 0.82 16.11 -29.76
N GLY A 31 2.12 16.35 -29.88
CA GLY A 31 3.14 15.37 -29.50
C GLY A 31 3.23 15.22 -27.98
N ARG A 32 3.30 13.97 -27.50
CA ARG A 32 3.63 13.65 -26.10
C ARG A 32 5.16 13.72 -25.95
N ALA A 33 5.66 14.48 -24.98
CA ALA A 33 7.09 14.44 -24.64
C ALA A 33 7.43 13.01 -24.21
N SER A 34 8.44 12.41 -24.84
CA SER A 34 8.82 11.01 -24.63
C SER A 34 10.09 10.95 -23.79
N TYR A 35 9.94 10.71 -22.49
CA TYR A 35 11.07 10.56 -21.56
C TYR A 35 11.62 9.13 -21.62
N THR A 36 12.41 8.82 -22.66
CA THR A 36 13.22 7.60 -22.68
C THR A 36 14.40 7.76 -21.72
N ILE A 37 14.40 7.05 -20.59
CA ILE A 37 15.56 6.97 -19.71
C ILE A 37 16.66 6.21 -20.45
N ARG A 38 17.68 6.93 -20.90
CA ARG A 38 18.83 6.37 -21.61
C ARG A 38 19.98 6.16 -20.63
N ALA A 39 20.15 4.92 -20.16
CA ALA A 39 21.35 4.54 -19.41
C ALA A 39 22.59 4.75 -20.30
N CYS A 40 23.45 5.69 -19.90
CA CYS A 40 24.72 5.96 -20.56
C CYS A 40 25.84 5.52 -19.63
N ALA A 41 26.51 4.42 -19.97
CA ALA A 41 27.77 4.03 -19.34
C ALA A 41 28.95 4.62 -20.12
N ASN A 42 29.95 5.15 -19.39
CA ASN A 42 31.37 5.37 -19.72
C ASN A 42 31.93 6.32 -18.65
N SER A 43 33.05 6.10 -17.92
CA SER A 43 34.40 5.56 -18.19
C SER A 43 35.44 6.67 -18.46
N GLY A 44 36.51 6.72 -17.68
CA GLY A 44 37.73 7.49 -17.99
C GLY A 44 38.07 8.62 -17.01
N ASP A 45 39.01 8.31 -16.10
CA ASP A 45 40.23 9.07 -15.76
C ASP A 45 40.22 10.58 -15.41
N ALA A 46 40.66 10.80 -14.15
CA ALA A 46 41.78 11.65 -13.73
C ALA A 46 41.70 13.21 -13.68
N ASP A 47 42.00 13.68 -12.47
CA ASP A 47 42.84 14.82 -12.06
C ASP A 47 42.38 16.30 -12.07
N ASP A 48 42.81 16.88 -10.94
CA ASP A 48 43.17 18.27 -10.60
C ASP A 48 42.14 19.26 -10.00
N SER A 49 42.75 20.08 -9.14
CA SER A 49 42.32 20.90 -8.04
C SER A 49 41.37 22.07 -8.35
N GLY A 50 40.52 22.38 -7.36
CA GLY A 50 40.32 23.78 -6.96
C GLY A 50 38.90 24.30 -6.78
N GLY A 51 38.55 24.64 -5.54
CA GLY A 51 37.79 25.86 -5.26
C GLY A 51 36.29 25.90 -5.63
N GLY A 52 35.47 25.01 -5.08
CA GLY A 52 34.02 25.19 -5.08
C GLY A 52 33.30 24.40 -3.99
N LEU A 53 32.56 25.07 -3.09
CA LEU A 53 31.60 24.38 -2.24
C LEU A 53 30.41 23.94 -3.10
N LEU A 54 30.44 22.69 -3.55
CA LEU A 54 29.26 22.05 -4.13
C LEU A 54 28.11 22.08 -3.10
N PRO A 55 26.88 22.46 -3.50
CA PRO A 55 25.72 22.36 -2.64
C PRO A 55 25.56 20.93 -2.13
N ARG A 56 25.65 20.76 -0.82
CA ARG A 56 25.48 19.47 -0.15
C ARG A 56 24.04 19.00 -0.34
N MET A 57 23.79 18.14 -1.33
CA MET A 57 22.45 17.64 -1.64
C MET A 57 21.87 16.90 -0.44
N VAL A 58 20.97 17.56 0.31
CA VAL A 58 20.22 16.95 1.41
C VAL A 58 18.97 16.32 0.82
N LEU A 59 18.79 15.01 1.03
CA LEU A 59 17.64 14.24 0.53
C LEU A 59 16.36 14.48 1.36
N HIS A 60 16.02 15.76 1.60
CA HIS A 60 14.76 16.16 2.24
C HIS A 60 13.85 16.97 1.30
N ASP A 61 14.41 17.75 0.37
CA ASP A 61 13.66 18.73 -0.42
C ASP A 61 13.10 18.16 -1.75
N SER A 62 13.21 16.84 -1.97
CA SER A 62 12.83 16.19 -3.24
C SER A 62 11.49 15.44 -3.21
N LEU A 63 10.75 15.48 -2.10
CA LEU A 63 9.36 14.95 -2.04
C LEU A 63 8.30 15.91 -2.61
N ASP A 64 8.69 17.15 -2.98
CA ASP A 64 7.83 18.13 -3.64
C ASP A 64 7.50 17.78 -5.11
N ALA A 65 7.94 16.61 -5.60
CA ALA A 65 7.39 15.96 -6.80
C ALA A 65 5.97 15.42 -6.52
N ALA A 66 5.03 16.32 -6.21
CA ALA A 66 3.74 16.04 -5.57
C ALA A 66 2.67 15.34 -6.44
N GLY A 67 3.07 14.51 -7.40
CA GLY A 67 2.24 13.44 -7.99
C GLY A 67 2.71 12.02 -7.64
N VAL A 68 3.96 11.88 -7.19
CA VAL A 68 4.62 10.60 -6.92
C VAL A 68 3.83 9.71 -5.96
N VAL A 69 3.13 10.28 -4.97
CA VAL A 69 2.40 9.50 -3.96
C VAL A 69 1.18 8.78 -4.53
N THR A 70 0.41 9.39 -5.45
CA THR A 70 -0.73 8.68 -6.05
C THR A 70 -0.34 7.76 -7.19
N ASP A 71 0.69 8.11 -7.96
CA ASP A 71 1.31 7.18 -8.90
C ASP A 71 1.79 5.92 -8.15
N HIS A 72 2.49 6.08 -7.02
CA HIS A 72 2.89 4.98 -6.15
C HIS A 72 1.69 4.23 -5.55
N ALA A 73 0.63 4.91 -5.10
CA ALA A 73 -0.57 4.25 -4.58
C ALA A 73 -1.35 3.46 -5.66
N LEU A 74 -1.23 3.83 -6.94
CA LEU A 74 -1.77 3.08 -8.07
C LEU A 74 -0.84 1.93 -8.49
N CYS A 75 0.49 2.11 -8.43
CA CYS A 75 1.46 1.03 -8.66
C CYS A 75 1.34 -0.07 -7.59
N ILE A 76 1.32 0.31 -6.30
CA ILE A 76 1.04 -0.60 -5.17
C ILE A 76 -0.26 -1.37 -5.41
N ALA A 77 -1.32 -0.70 -5.91
CA ALA A 77 -2.59 -1.35 -6.21
C ALA A 77 -2.57 -2.26 -7.45
N ALA A 78 -1.67 -2.01 -8.41
CA ALA A 78 -1.47 -2.85 -9.59
C ALA A 78 -0.61 -4.09 -9.25
N GLU A 79 0.45 -3.90 -8.47
CA GLU A 79 1.27 -4.94 -7.87
C GLU A 79 0.41 -5.86 -6.98
N ASP A 80 -0.33 -5.29 -6.02
CA ASP A 80 -1.20 -6.03 -5.11
C ASP A 80 -2.41 -6.67 -5.81
N ASP A 81 -2.81 -6.21 -7.01
CA ASP A 81 -3.70 -7.00 -7.88
C ASP A 81 -2.92 -8.17 -8.50
N SER A 82 -1.79 -7.93 -9.15
CA SER A 82 -0.99 -8.96 -9.84
C SER A 82 -0.54 -10.14 -8.94
N LEU A 83 -0.33 -9.89 -7.63
CA LEU A 83 0.02 -10.92 -6.64
C LEU A 83 -1.09 -11.97 -6.41
N VAL A 84 -2.34 -11.67 -6.80
CA VAL A 84 -3.55 -12.42 -6.42
C VAL A 84 -4.55 -12.60 -7.57
N SER A 85 -4.49 -11.75 -8.58
CA SER A 85 -5.32 -11.76 -9.77
C SER A 85 -4.82 -12.80 -10.76
N HIS A 86 -5.75 -13.58 -11.32
CA HIS A 86 -5.48 -14.44 -12.48
C HIS A 86 -5.81 -13.73 -13.81
N SER A 87 -6.03 -12.41 -13.77
CA SER A 87 -6.19 -11.59 -14.96
C SER A 87 -4.84 -11.44 -15.67
N SER A 88 -4.80 -11.72 -16.98
CA SER A 88 -3.70 -11.31 -17.85
C SER A 88 -3.80 -9.84 -18.28
N VAL A 89 -4.88 -9.15 -17.91
CA VAL A 89 -5.07 -7.70 -18.09
C VAL A 89 -4.66 -7.01 -16.79
N PRO A 90 -3.58 -6.19 -16.78
CA PRO A 90 -3.15 -5.47 -15.58
C PRO A 90 -4.10 -4.32 -15.24
N LEU A 91 -4.00 -3.82 -13.99
CA LEU A 91 -4.72 -2.61 -13.57
C LEU A 91 -4.29 -1.41 -14.44
N PRO A 92 -5.22 -0.69 -15.09
CA PRO A 92 -4.88 0.39 -16.03
C PRO A 92 -4.53 1.68 -15.28
N VAL A 93 -3.32 1.77 -14.74
CA VAL A 93 -2.79 2.91 -13.96
C VAL A 93 -3.01 4.26 -14.67
N ASP A 94 -2.57 4.39 -15.94
CA ASP A 94 -2.78 5.59 -16.78
C ASP A 94 -4.25 6.08 -16.79
N ALA A 95 -5.22 5.16 -16.78
CA ALA A 95 -6.64 5.51 -16.82
C ALA A 95 -7.19 5.99 -15.46
N PHE A 96 -6.53 5.63 -14.35
CA PHE A 96 -6.85 6.15 -13.02
C PHE A 96 -6.13 7.48 -12.74
N ILE A 97 -4.92 7.69 -13.28
CA ILE A 97 -4.26 9.00 -13.31
C ILE A 97 -5.11 9.98 -14.11
N ALA A 98 -5.52 9.64 -15.33
CA ALA A 98 -6.41 10.48 -16.14
C ALA A 98 -7.75 10.79 -15.44
N ARG A 99 -8.27 9.87 -14.60
CA ARG A 99 -9.47 10.13 -13.78
C ARG A 99 -9.21 11.11 -12.62
N LEU A 100 -8.00 11.20 -12.09
CA LEU A 100 -7.61 12.25 -11.13
C LEU A 100 -7.50 13.60 -11.84
N ASP A 101 -6.95 13.64 -13.05
CA ASP A 101 -6.92 14.85 -13.90
C ASP A 101 -8.35 15.33 -14.26
N ASP A 102 -9.25 14.42 -14.67
CA ASP A 102 -10.68 14.71 -14.91
C ASP A 102 -11.41 15.21 -13.64
N LEU A 103 -11.00 14.75 -12.47
CA LEU A 103 -11.55 15.17 -11.18
C LEU A 103 -11.09 16.59 -10.83
N SER A 104 -9.81 16.90 -11.02
CA SER A 104 -9.21 18.21 -10.76
C SER A 104 -9.66 19.27 -11.77
N THR A 105 -9.55 18.98 -13.07
CA THR A 105 -10.02 19.89 -14.15
C THR A 105 -11.53 20.10 -14.10
N GLY A 106 -12.29 19.10 -13.66
CA GLY A 106 -13.72 19.23 -13.43
C GLY A 106 -14.10 20.20 -12.31
N PHE A 107 -13.21 20.54 -11.37
CA PHE A 107 -13.47 21.57 -10.33
C PHE A 107 -13.43 22.97 -10.95
N LEU A 108 -12.43 23.19 -11.82
CA LEU A 108 -12.27 24.40 -12.61
C LEU A 108 -13.46 24.61 -13.55
N ALA A 109 -13.81 23.58 -14.33
CA ALA A 109 -14.80 23.68 -15.39
C ALA A 109 -16.24 23.79 -14.88
N ALA A 110 -16.55 23.24 -13.71
CA ALA A 110 -17.93 23.21 -13.18
C ALA A 110 -18.31 24.45 -12.35
N GLY A 111 -17.48 25.49 -12.32
CA GLY A 111 -17.79 26.75 -11.60
C GLY A 111 -17.75 26.66 -10.08
N PHE A 112 -17.01 25.68 -9.52
CA PHE A 112 -16.84 25.54 -8.07
C PHE A 112 -15.68 26.37 -7.50
N LEU A 113 -14.96 27.13 -8.33
CA LEU A 113 -13.94 28.07 -7.87
C LEU A 113 -14.59 29.17 -6.99
N PRO A 114 -13.98 29.52 -5.84
CA PRO A 114 -14.44 30.64 -5.03
C PRO A 114 -14.18 31.99 -5.73
N PRO A 115 -14.74 33.10 -5.23
CA PRO A 115 -14.40 34.44 -5.70
C PRO A 115 -12.90 34.74 -5.62
N SER A 116 -12.38 35.54 -6.55
CA SER A 116 -10.98 35.98 -6.56
C SER A 116 -10.62 36.70 -5.25
N GLY A 117 -9.55 36.27 -4.58
CA GLY A 117 -9.14 36.81 -3.28
C GLY A 117 -9.98 36.34 -2.08
N ALA A 118 -10.79 35.28 -2.23
CA ALA A 118 -11.42 34.62 -1.09
C ALA A 118 -10.37 33.98 -0.15
N PRO A 119 -10.58 33.98 1.17
CA PRO A 119 -9.62 33.43 2.13
C PRO A 119 -9.56 31.89 2.05
N PRO A 120 -8.47 31.25 2.54
CA PRO A 120 -8.22 29.82 2.35
C PRO A 120 -9.35 28.91 2.83
N GLU A 121 -10.05 29.27 3.92
CA GLU A 121 -11.16 28.49 4.46
C GLU A 121 -12.34 28.44 3.49
N VAL A 122 -12.61 29.53 2.77
CA VAL A 122 -13.66 29.59 1.75
C VAL A 122 -13.26 28.77 0.53
N PHE A 123 -11.97 28.74 0.17
CA PHE A 123 -11.46 27.85 -0.89
C PHE A 123 -11.66 26.37 -0.53
N PHE A 124 -11.22 25.96 0.67
CA PHE A 124 -11.37 24.57 1.12
C PHE A 124 -12.85 24.17 1.25
N ASP A 125 -13.72 25.05 1.74
CA ASP A 125 -15.18 24.81 1.82
C ASP A 125 -15.83 24.62 0.42
N HIS A 126 -15.33 25.27 -0.62
CA HIS A 126 -15.74 25.00 -2.00
C HIS A 126 -15.23 23.65 -2.53
N LEU A 127 -13.97 23.31 -2.24
CA LEU A 127 -13.36 22.03 -2.62
C LEU A 127 -14.02 20.84 -1.91
N ASP A 128 -14.33 20.98 -0.62
CA ASP A 128 -15.07 20.01 0.20
C ASP A 128 -16.48 19.77 -0.36
N ARG A 129 -17.22 20.83 -0.73
CA ARG A 129 -18.52 20.69 -1.40
C ARG A 129 -18.40 19.99 -2.74
N TYR A 130 -17.38 20.32 -3.53
CA TYR A 130 -17.16 19.66 -4.81
C TYR A 130 -16.87 18.16 -4.65
N LEU A 131 -15.93 17.79 -3.79
CA LEU A 131 -15.48 16.41 -3.63
C LEU A 131 -16.54 15.55 -2.92
N TYR A 132 -17.06 16.01 -1.79
CA TYR A 132 -17.92 15.21 -0.91
C TYR A 132 -19.41 15.33 -1.22
N VAL A 133 -19.89 16.45 -1.78
CA VAL A 133 -21.32 16.64 -2.10
C VAL A 133 -21.59 16.45 -3.59
N HIS A 134 -20.93 17.20 -4.47
CA HIS A 134 -21.20 17.16 -5.91
C HIS A 134 -20.67 15.87 -6.58
N LYS A 135 -19.42 15.50 -6.33
CA LYS A 135 -18.87 14.20 -6.77
C LYS A 135 -19.33 13.06 -5.88
N GLY A 136 -19.67 13.33 -4.61
CA GLY A 136 -20.31 12.35 -3.72
C GLY A 136 -19.35 11.31 -3.13
N PHE A 137 -18.06 11.65 -3.01
CA PHE A 137 -17.09 10.80 -2.31
C PHE A 137 -17.44 10.66 -0.83
N ARG A 138 -17.32 9.44 -0.29
CA ARG A 138 -17.69 9.11 1.10
C ARG A 138 -16.61 8.31 1.80
N ARG A 139 -16.32 8.65 3.06
CA ARG A 139 -15.48 7.83 3.93
C ARG A 139 -16.23 6.53 4.27
N THR A 140 -15.52 5.41 4.26
CA THR A 140 -15.96 4.13 4.82
C THR A 140 -14.91 3.58 5.76
N ASN A 141 -15.30 2.65 6.65
CA ASN A 141 -14.37 1.99 7.56
C ASN A 141 -13.61 0.89 6.83
N VAL A 142 -12.27 0.94 6.89
CA VAL A 142 -11.33 -0.03 6.34
C VAL A 142 -11.66 -1.47 6.76
N ALA A 143 -12.09 -1.68 8.00
CA ALA A 143 -12.47 -2.99 8.53
C ALA A 143 -13.73 -3.60 7.88
N SER A 144 -14.49 -2.82 7.09
CA SER A 144 -15.69 -3.27 6.40
C SER A 144 -15.39 -3.80 4.99
N ASP A 145 -14.58 -3.08 4.21
CA ASP A 145 -14.21 -3.42 2.84
C ASP A 145 -12.79 -2.94 2.52
N ALA A 146 -11.86 -3.87 2.36
CA ALA A 146 -10.46 -3.56 2.07
C ALA A 146 -10.25 -2.90 0.69
N ARG A 147 -11.22 -2.95 -0.24
CA ARG A 147 -11.15 -2.19 -1.49
C ARG A 147 -11.14 -0.67 -1.24
N ALA A 148 -11.65 -0.23 -0.08
CA ALA A 148 -11.55 1.16 0.36
C ALA A 148 -10.10 1.63 0.63
N MET A 149 -9.12 0.73 0.70
CA MET A 149 -7.69 1.03 0.84
C MET A 149 -6.93 1.09 -0.48
N TYR A 150 -7.58 0.88 -1.63
CA TYR A 150 -6.97 1.06 -2.94
C TYR A 150 -7.58 2.24 -3.71
N LEU A 151 -6.72 3.03 -4.34
CA LEU A 151 -7.11 4.29 -4.97
C LEU A 151 -8.00 4.06 -6.20
N HIS A 152 -7.70 3.06 -7.03
CA HIS A 152 -8.52 2.67 -8.19
C HIS A 152 -9.97 2.32 -7.80
N SER A 153 -10.15 1.65 -6.67
CA SER A 153 -11.44 1.23 -6.14
C SER A 153 -12.19 2.41 -5.55
N THR A 154 -11.49 3.27 -4.79
CA THR A 154 -12.04 4.53 -4.27
C THR A 154 -12.52 5.45 -5.39
N LEU A 155 -11.73 5.62 -6.47
CA LEU A 155 -12.07 6.42 -7.65
C LEU A 155 -13.20 5.83 -8.50
N THR A 156 -13.59 4.58 -8.28
CA THR A 156 -14.69 3.91 -9.01
C THR A 156 -15.97 3.87 -8.18
N CYS A 157 -15.87 3.39 -6.94
CA CYS A 157 -17.01 3.27 -6.02
C CYS A 157 -17.37 4.58 -5.32
N ARG A 158 -16.52 5.61 -5.41
CA ARG A 158 -16.62 6.88 -4.66
C ARG A 158 -16.73 6.67 -3.15
N SER A 159 -16.15 5.59 -2.66
CA SER A 159 -16.12 5.21 -1.26
C SER A 159 -14.74 4.65 -0.93
N GLY A 160 -14.10 5.20 0.11
CA GLY A 160 -12.70 4.90 0.44
C GLY A 160 -12.36 5.22 1.89
N SER A 161 -11.15 4.85 2.30
CA SER A 161 -10.59 5.19 3.61
C SER A 161 -10.25 6.68 3.71
N ALA A 162 -9.96 7.16 4.92
CA ALA A 162 -9.43 8.51 5.09
C ALA A 162 -8.11 8.72 4.31
N LEU A 163 -7.29 7.68 4.17
CA LEU A 163 -6.02 7.72 3.45
C LEU A 163 -6.23 7.87 1.94
N MET A 164 -7.12 7.07 1.35
CA MET A 164 -7.45 7.19 -0.08
C MET A 164 -8.16 8.51 -0.40
N LEU A 165 -8.99 9.04 0.51
CA LEU A 165 -9.58 10.36 0.35
C LEU A 165 -8.55 11.49 0.50
N SER A 166 -7.55 11.33 1.38
CA SER A 166 -6.43 12.30 1.52
C SER A 166 -5.56 12.33 0.27
N LEU A 167 -5.29 11.18 -0.35
CA LEU A 167 -4.61 11.12 -1.64
C LEU A 167 -5.36 11.88 -2.74
N ILE A 168 -6.67 11.66 -2.86
CA ILE A 168 -7.51 12.37 -3.83
C ILE A 168 -7.50 13.88 -3.56
N TYR A 169 -7.58 14.28 -2.29
CA TYR A 169 -7.48 15.69 -1.89
C TYR A 169 -6.10 16.29 -2.21
N SER A 170 -5.02 15.54 -2.01
CA SER A 170 -3.64 15.97 -2.28
C SER A 170 -3.42 16.29 -3.75
N GLU A 171 -3.85 15.41 -4.65
CA GLU A 171 -3.70 15.61 -6.09
C GLU A 171 -4.55 16.77 -6.60
N MET A 172 -5.77 16.94 -6.06
CA MET A 172 -6.58 18.11 -6.37
C MET A 172 -5.88 19.40 -5.95
N LEU A 173 -5.41 19.52 -4.71
CA LEU A 173 -4.69 20.70 -4.23
C LEU A 173 -3.43 20.99 -5.06
N LYS A 174 -2.55 20.00 -5.25
CA LYS A 174 -1.35 20.13 -6.09
C LYS A 174 -1.68 20.53 -7.52
N THR A 175 -2.74 19.99 -8.11
CA THR A 175 -3.17 20.37 -9.47
C THR A 175 -3.61 21.84 -9.51
N LEU A 176 -4.30 22.32 -8.47
CA LEU A 176 -4.72 23.72 -8.35
C LEU A 176 -3.54 24.67 -8.10
N ARG A 177 -2.54 24.24 -7.30
CA ARG A 177 -1.24 24.94 -7.16
C ARG A 177 -0.51 25.04 -8.50
N LEU A 178 -0.44 23.96 -9.28
CA LEU A 178 0.18 23.93 -10.61
C LEU A 178 -0.54 24.80 -11.65
N TYR A 179 -1.85 25.03 -11.50
CA TYR A 179 -2.60 26.01 -12.30
C TYR A 179 -2.48 27.46 -11.78
N GLY A 180 -1.74 27.71 -10.71
CA GLY A 180 -1.54 29.05 -10.13
C GLY A 180 -2.76 29.60 -9.38
N LEU A 181 -3.61 28.71 -8.85
CA LEU A 181 -4.88 29.06 -8.20
C LEU A 181 -4.82 29.04 -6.66
N LEU A 182 -3.65 28.75 -6.09
CA LEU A 182 -3.38 28.78 -4.66
C LEU A 182 -2.23 29.77 -4.39
N ASP A 183 -2.48 30.79 -3.58
CA ASP A 183 -1.54 31.83 -3.12
C ASP A 183 -1.16 31.69 -1.62
N PHE A 184 -1.61 30.59 -1.02
CA PHE A 184 -1.35 30.18 0.35
C PHE A 184 -0.70 28.79 0.40
N ASP A 185 -0.09 28.49 1.55
CA ASP A 185 0.67 27.27 1.78
C ASP A 185 -0.28 26.16 2.27
N GLU A 186 -0.87 25.39 1.36
CA GLU A 186 -1.80 24.32 1.73
C GLU A 186 -1.11 23.05 2.26
N GLU A 187 -1.73 22.47 3.30
CA GLU A 187 -1.42 21.17 3.89
C GLU A 187 -2.70 20.34 4.05
N ILE A 188 -2.59 19.07 4.47
CA ILE A 188 -3.72 18.14 4.58
C ILE A 188 -3.99 17.80 6.03
N TYR A 189 -5.21 18.10 6.49
CA TYR A 189 -5.69 17.69 7.81
C TYR A 189 -6.26 16.26 7.77
N PHE A 190 -5.56 15.39 8.47
CA PHE A 190 -5.77 14.01 8.90
C PHE A 190 -6.97 13.72 9.82
N PRO A 191 -8.12 13.12 9.45
CA PRO A 191 -9.16 12.81 10.44
C PRO A 191 -8.91 11.47 11.19
N HIS A 192 -8.29 11.55 12.36
CA HIS A 192 -8.04 10.41 13.27
C HIS A 192 -9.31 9.83 13.93
N ASP A 193 -10.43 10.55 13.91
CA ASP A 193 -11.73 10.02 14.34
C ASP A 193 -12.31 9.05 13.28
N LEU A 194 -13.47 8.41 13.55
CA LEU A 194 -14.07 7.43 12.64
C LEU A 194 -14.82 8.03 11.44
N ASN A 195 -15.33 9.26 11.56
CA ASN A 195 -16.33 9.84 10.65
C ASN A 195 -15.85 11.11 9.92
N GLY A 196 -14.84 11.79 10.44
CA GLY A 196 -14.26 12.99 9.86
C GLY A 196 -13.72 12.76 8.44
N ARG A 197 -13.65 13.84 7.67
CA ARG A 197 -13.16 13.83 6.29
C ARG A 197 -11.83 14.58 6.20
N PRO A 198 -10.89 14.12 5.34
CA PRO A 198 -9.73 14.91 4.98
C PRO A 198 -10.16 16.27 4.43
N ARG A 199 -9.42 17.31 4.79
CA ARG A 199 -9.66 18.67 4.30
C ARG A 199 -8.33 19.39 4.13
N GLY A 200 -8.32 20.42 3.30
CA GLY A 200 -7.20 21.33 3.23
C GLY A 200 -7.04 22.13 4.53
N TYR A 201 -5.82 22.56 4.79
CA TYR A 201 -5.41 23.31 5.96
C TYR A 201 -4.43 24.39 5.53
N ASP A 202 -4.56 25.61 6.06
CA ASP A 202 -3.58 26.68 5.81
C ASP A 202 -2.45 26.57 6.84
N LYS A 203 -1.24 26.27 6.37
CA LYS A 203 -0.03 26.15 7.19
C LYS A 203 0.22 27.41 8.05
N ARG A 204 -0.18 28.59 7.58
CA ARG A 204 -0.04 29.87 8.30
C ARG A 204 -0.95 29.96 9.54
N ARG A 205 -1.95 29.07 9.65
CA ARG A 205 -2.83 28.93 10.81
C ARG A 205 -2.46 27.76 11.73
N SER A 206 -1.36 27.06 11.43
CA SER A 206 -0.89 25.90 12.19
C SER A 206 -0.74 26.18 13.67
N LYS A 207 -1.18 25.21 14.47
CA LYS A 207 -1.04 25.18 15.92
C LYS A 207 -0.33 23.89 16.30
N PHE A 208 0.44 23.94 17.38
CA PHE A 208 1.09 22.76 17.95
C PHE A 208 0.10 21.60 18.27
N CYS A 209 -1.16 21.91 18.58
CA CYS A 209 -2.21 20.91 18.79
C CYS A 209 -2.79 20.30 17.50
N ASP A 210 -2.60 20.95 16.35
CA ASP A 210 -3.07 20.49 15.03
C ASP A 210 -1.97 19.69 14.28
N GLU A 211 -0.69 19.87 14.64
CA GLU A 211 0.47 19.10 14.11
C GLU A 211 0.26 17.57 14.00
N PRO A 212 -0.23 16.83 15.03
CA PRO A 212 -0.44 15.39 14.90
C PRO A 212 -1.52 15.01 13.88
N ASN A 213 -2.33 15.97 13.41
CA ASN A 213 -3.28 15.77 12.33
C ASN A 213 -2.75 16.28 10.97
N ILE A 214 -1.60 16.92 10.87
CA ILE A 214 -1.04 17.40 9.59
C ILE A 214 -0.21 16.28 8.95
N MET A 215 -0.58 15.87 7.73
CA MET A 215 -0.01 14.69 7.10
C MET A 215 0.80 15.03 5.84
N THR A 216 2.06 14.57 5.80
CA THR A 216 3.00 14.76 4.69
C THR A 216 2.81 13.67 3.62
N ALA A 217 3.35 13.92 2.42
CA ALA A 217 3.50 12.91 1.37
C ALA A 217 4.14 11.59 1.86
N LYS A 218 5.23 11.66 2.64
CA LYS A 218 5.92 10.48 3.18
C LYS A 218 5.07 9.77 4.25
N SER A 219 4.50 10.50 5.21
CA SER A 219 3.71 9.87 6.28
C SER A 219 2.40 9.26 5.76
N LEU A 220 1.74 9.87 4.77
CA LEU A 220 0.59 9.26 4.08
C LEU A 220 0.95 7.93 3.42
N LEU A 221 2.07 7.85 2.70
CA LEU A 221 2.52 6.61 2.06
C LEU A 221 2.87 5.51 3.08
N VAL A 222 3.53 5.87 4.18
CA VAL A 222 3.83 4.97 5.29
C VAL A 222 2.56 4.45 5.94
N GLU A 223 1.60 5.32 6.27
CA GLU A 223 0.34 4.97 6.92
C GLU A 223 -0.54 4.06 6.04
N ILE A 224 -0.52 4.28 4.71
CA ILE A 224 -1.13 3.38 3.72
C ILE A 224 -0.50 1.99 3.80
N LEU A 225 0.83 1.89 3.73
CA LEU A 225 1.53 0.61 3.74
C LEU A 225 1.40 -0.11 5.08
N GLN A 226 1.44 0.60 6.21
CA GLN A 226 1.18 0.04 7.55
C GLN A 226 -0.26 -0.46 7.68
N THR A 227 -1.25 0.27 7.13
CA THR A 227 -2.64 -0.19 7.07
C THR A 227 -2.81 -1.43 6.19
N LEU A 228 -2.16 -1.49 5.03
CA LEU A 228 -2.15 -2.67 4.14
C LEU A 228 -1.50 -3.88 4.84
N LYS A 229 -0.29 -3.71 5.40
CA LYS A 229 0.42 -4.69 6.23
C LYS A 229 -0.49 -5.25 7.33
N GLY A 230 -1.10 -4.36 8.13
CA GLY A 230 -1.98 -4.73 9.24
C GLY A 230 -3.22 -5.50 8.77
N MET A 231 -3.91 -5.01 7.74
CA MET A 231 -5.08 -5.67 7.13
C MET A 231 -4.76 -7.09 6.64
N PHE A 232 -3.64 -7.25 5.94
CA PHE A 232 -3.28 -8.52 5.29
C PHE A 232 -2.47 -9.46 6.22
N TRP A 233 -2.08 -9.01 7.41
CA TRP A 233 -1.35 -9.84 8.37
C TRP A 233 -2.11 -11.13 8.73
N PRO A 234 -1.56 -12.34 8.52
CA PRO A 234 -2.29 -13.59 8.80
C PRO A 234 -2.54 -13.87 10.30
N PHE A 235 -1.87 -13.14 11.20
CA PHE A 235 -1.81 -13.44 12.63
C PHE A 235 -2.54 -12.37 13.48
N GLN A 236 -3.83 -12.16 13.21
CA GLN A 236 -4.70 -11.17 13.86
C GLN A 236 -5.46 -11.71 15.10
N SER A 237 -4.99 -12.83 15.67
CA SER A 237 -5.64 -13.59 16.75
C SER A 237 -5.87 -12.81 18.05
N ASN A 238 -4.88 -12.02 18.46
CA ASN A 238 -4.92 -11.19 19.66
C ASN A 238 -4.70 -9.73 19.30
N GLN A 239 -5.65 -8.87 19.70
CA GLN A 239 -5.63 -7.42 19.47
C GLN A 239 -4.75 -6.66 20.47
N SER A 240 -4.24 -7.33 21.52
CA SER A 240 -3.43 -6.72 22.59
C SER A 240 -1.92 -6.98 22.48
N SER A 241 -1.49 -7.78 21.51
CA SER A 241 -0.08 -8.06 21.21
C SER A 241 0.28 -7.65 19.78
N SER A 242 1.56 -7.39 19.54
CA SER A 242 2.03 -6.91 18.24
C SER A 242 1.95 -7.98 17.15
N LEU A 243 1.91 -7.51 15.90
CA LEU A 243 1.87 -8.34 14.71
C LEU A 243 3.01 -9.38 14.70
N PHE A 244 4.22 -8.96 15.09
CA PHE A 244 5.40 -9.81 15.25
C PHE A 244 5.19 -10.93 16.29
N LEU A 245 4.74 -10.60 17.51
CA LEU A 245 4.53 -11.59 18.56
C LEU A 245 3.51 -12.66 18.15
N ASN A 246 2.43 -12.26 17.49
CA ASN A 246 1.41 -13.19 16.99
C ASN A 246 1.98 -14.12 15.90
N ALA A 247 2.85 -13.61 15.03
CA ALA A 247 3.53 -14.41 14.00
C ALA A 247 4.56 -15.39 14.60
N VAL A 248 5.28 -15.00 15.66
CA VAL A 248 6.21 -15.90 16.36
C VAL A 248 5.45 -16.94 17.19
N ALA A 249 4.38 -16.57 17.91
CA ALA A 249 3.56 -17.50 18.69
C ALA A 249 2.99 -18.66 17.83
N ALA A 250 2.56 -18.35 16.61
CA ALA A 250 2.10 -19.34 15.63
C ALA A 250 3.16 -20.43 15.30
N ASN A 251 4.46 -20.15 15.49
CA ASN A 251 5.52 -21.14 15.25
C ASN A 251 5.56 -22.24 16.31
N HIS A 252 5.18 -21.95 17.56
CA HIS A 252 5.51 -22.80 18.72
C HIS A 252 4.73 -24.12 18.78
N HIS A 253 3.69 -24.27 17.95
CA HIS A 253 2.76 -25.40 18.02
C HIS A 253 2.80 -26.25 16.74
N GLY A 254 3.92 -26.94 16.53
CA GLY A 254 4.05 -28.02 15.54
C GLY A 254 3.17 -29.25 15.88
N PRO A 255 2.88 -30.14 14.91
CA PRO A 255 1.92 -31.25 15.10
C PRO A 255 2.35 -32.35 16.08
N GLY A 256 3.55 -32.27 16.69
CA GLY A 256 4.07 -33.27 17.62
C GLY A 256 3.95 -32.94 19.12
N ASN A 257 3.69 -31.69 19.51
CA ASN A 257 3.88 -31.27 20.90
C ASN A 257 2.63 -31.49 21.80
N VAL A 258 2.19 -32.75 21.92
CA VAL A 258 1.13 -33.18 22.85
C VAL A 258 1.78 -33.79 24.10
N GLY A 259 2.49 -32.96 24.87
CA GLY A 259 3.27 -33.42 26.03
C GLY A 259 3.83 -32.29 26.90
N GLY A 260 2.99 -31.63 27.68
CA GLY A 260 3.42 -30.53 28.56
C GLY A 260 2.28 -29.86 29.32
N SER A 261 1.84 -30.48 30.42
CA SER A 261 0.68 -30.00 31.19
C SER A 261 0.95 -28.73 32.00
N GLN A 262 0.66 -27.55 31.43
CA GLN A 262 0.31 -26.37 32.22
C GLN A 262 -0.70 -25.47 31.48
N ALA A 263 -1.97 -25.82 31.59
CA ALA A 263 -3.07 -25.12 30.92
C ALA A 263 -3.37 -23.76 31.57
N ARG A 264 -2.69 -22.71 31.11
CA ARG A 264 -3.25 -21.34 31.13
C ARG A 264 -4.26 -21.19 29.97
N SER A 265 -5.16 -20.21 30.08
CA SER A 265 -6.37 -20.04 29.24
C SER A 265 -6.13 -19.68 27.75
N HIS A 266 -4.98 -20.01 27.17
CA HIS A 266 -4.57 -19.63 25.81
C HIS A 266 -4.82 -20.71 24.74
N GLY A 267 -5.14 -21.95 25.13
CA GLY A 267 -5.19 -23.10 24.21
C GLY A 267 -6.13 -22.97 23.00
N ASN A 268 -7.19 -22.15 23.11
CA ASN A 268 -8.08 -21.86 21.98
C ASN A 268 -7.49 -20.83 21.00
N ILE A 269 -6.70 -19.87 21.50
CA ILE A 269 -6.11 -18.78 20.70
C ILE A 269 -4.97 -19.35 19.84
N SER A 270 -4.07 -20.13 20.43
CA SER A 270 -2.96 -20.76 19.68
C SER A 270 -3.43 -21.81 18.67
N ALA A 271 -4.58 -22.45 18.90
CA ALA A 271 -5.22 -23.33 17.92
C ALA A 271 -5.75 -22.54 16.71
N ILE A 272 -6.35 -21.36 16.93
CA ILE A 272 -6.81 -20.45 15.86
C ILE A 272 -5.61 -19.88 15.10
N GLU A 273 -4.54 -19.48 15.78
CA GLU A 273 -3.28 -19.03 15.17
C GLU A 273 -2.65 -20.11 14.29
N MET A 274 -2.54 -21.34 14.80
CA MET A 274 -2.00 -22.46 14.04
C MET A 274 -2.88 -22.79 12.82
N ALA A 275 -4.20 -22.69 12.95
CA ALA A 275 -5.12 -22.86 11.83
C ALA A 275 -5.00 -21.72 10.80
N ALA A 276 -4.83 -20.48 11.24
CA ALA A 276 -4.57 -19.33 10.37
C ALA A 276 -3.23 -19.49 9.63
N ALA A 277 -2.14 -19.80 10.35
CA ALA A 277 -0.80 -20.05 9.81
C ALA A 277 -0.80 -21.18 8.79
N LYS A 278 -1.29 -22.38 9.16
CA LYS A 278 -1.32 -23.55 8.27
C LYS A 278 -2.26 -23.33 7.08
N SER A 279 -3.37 -22.62 7.25
CA SER A 279 -4.25 -22.32 6.12
C SER A 279 -3.68 -21.24 5.20
N ALA A 280 -3.00 -20.21 5.70
CA ALA A 280 -2.27 -19.23 4.90
C ALA A 280 -1.09 -19.87 4.15
N GLN A 281 -0.32 -20.75 4.79
CA GLN A 281 0.75 -21.51 4.15
C GLN A 281 0.21 -22.47 3.09
N HIS A 282 -0.82 -23.27 3.41
CA HIS A 282 -1.46 -24.16 2.41
C HIS A 282 -2.05 -23.38 1.23
N ARG A 283 -2.66 -22.21 1.48
CA ARG A 283 -3.13 -21.28 0.43
C ARG A 283 -1.98 -20.82 -0.46
N LEU A 284 -0.88 -20.35 0.13
CA LEU A 284 0.33 -19.91 -0.58
C LEU A 284 0.87 -21.03 -1.51
N MET A 285 1.01 -22.25 -0.98
CA MET A 285 1.51 -23.41 -1.72
C MET A 285 0.55 -23.94 -2.80
N ARG A 286 -0.74 -23.56 -2.75
CA ARG A 286 -1.78 -24.01 -3.69
C ARG A 286 -2.30 -22.89 -4.60
N GLY A 287 -1.79 -21.67 -4.47
CA GLY A 287 -2.27 -20.48 -5.19
C GLY A 287 -3.70 -20.07 -4.83
N VAL A 288 -4.26 -20.54 -3.71
CA VAL A 288 -5.65 -20.29 -3.33
C VAL A 288 -5.75 -18.94 -2.63
N TRP A 289 -6.51 -18.00 -3.19
CA TRP A 289 -6.66 -16.65 -2.62
C TRP A 289 -7.39 -16.65 -1.27
N THR A 290 -7.15 -15.62 -0.45
CA THR A 290 -7.99 -15.31 0.72
C THR A 290 -8.58 -13.91 0.67
N ASN A 291 -9.75 -13.76 1.28
CA ASN A 291 -10.23 -12.44 1.67
C ASN A 291 -9.46 -11.96 2.90
N VAL A 292 -9.53 -10.65 3.16
CA VAL A 292 -8.73 -9.97 4.20
C VAL A 292 -8.99 -10.52 5.61
N ARG A 293 -10.16 -11.13 5.85
CA ARG A 293 -10.53 -11.74 7.15
C ARG A 293 -9.73 -12.99 7.53
N PHE A 294 -8.89 -13.50 6.64
CA PHE A 294 -7.99 -14.64 6.89
C PHE A 294 -6.52 -14.32 6.55
N GLY A 295 -6.21 -13.05 6.32
CA GLY A 295 -4.89 -12.57 5.88
C GLY A 295 -4.50 -12.98 4.45
N ASP A 296 -3.43 -12.33 3.98
CA ASP A 296 -2.80 -12.55 2.68
C ASP A 296 -1.29 -12.36 2.83
N MET A 297 -0.57 -13.49 2.92
CA MET A 297 0.87 -13.50 3.15
C MET A 297 1.65 -12.73 2.07
N ARG A 298 1.16 -12.71 0.82
CA ARG A 298 1.86 -12.06 -0.30
C ARG A 298 1.79 -10.54 -0.18
N ARG A 299 0.60 -10.01 0.11
CA ARG A 299 0.42 -8.56 0.32
C ARG A 299 1.05 -8.08 1.62
N ALA A 300 1.06 -8.91 2.67
CA ALA A 300 1.78 -8.60 3.90
C ALA A 300 3.30 -8.51 3.68
N LEU A 301 3.89 -9.44 2.91
CA LEU A 301 5.31 -9.40 2.51
C LEU A 301 5.61 -8.12 1.70
N ALA A 302 4.88 -7.90 0.61
CA ALA A 302 5.09 -6.73 -0.27
C ALA A 302 4.88 -5.39 0.46
N ALA A 303 3.94 -5.30 1.41
CA ALA A 303 3.79 -4.11 2.26
C ALA A 303 5.00 -3.88 3.18
N CYS A 304 5.55 -4.93 3.80
CA CYS A 304 6.77 -4.85 4.59
C CYS A 304 8.02 -4.51 3.74
N GLU A 305 8.18 -5.11 2.56
CA GLU A 305 9.27 -4.80 1.62
C GLU A 305 9.29 -3.30 1.29
N ARG A 306 8.14 -2.74 0.90
CA ARG A 306 7.99 -1.32 0.59
C ARG A 306 8.24 -0.42 1.81
N LEU A 307 7.87 -0.85 3.03
CA LEU A 307 8.16 -0.12 4.28
C LEU A 307 9.65 -0.14 4.65
N ILE A 308 10.35 -1.25 4.38
CA ILE A 308 11.81 -1.35 4.52
C ILE A 308 12.50 -0.40 3.54
N LEU A 309 12.06 -0.36 2.27
CA LEU A 309 12.60 0.55 1.24
C LEU A 309 12.41 2.04 1.59
N LEU A 310 11.32 2.41 2.27
CA LEU A 310 11.11 3.77 2.78
C LEU A 310 11.99 4.13 4.01
N ASN A 311 12.72 3.14 4.54
CA ASN A 311 13.56 3.20 5.74
C ASN A 311 12.87 3.95 6.89
N HIS A 312 11.62 3.58 7.18
CA HIS A 312 10.79 4.29 8.15
C HIS A 312 10.99 3.79 9.59
N ASN A 313 11.01 2.47 9.78
CA ASN A 313 11.13 1.84 11.09
C ASN A 313 11.91 0.52 10.98
N PRO A 314 13.02 0.31 11.73
CA PRO A 314 13.78 -0.93 11.68
C PRO A 314 12.97 -2.18 12.10
N CYS A 315 11.89 -2.04 12.88
CA CYS A 315 11.02 -3.17 13.23
C CYS A 315 10.38 -3.85 12.00
N GLU A 316 10.29 -3.17 10.86
CA GLU A 316 9.83 -3.77 9.61
C GLU A 316 10.72 -4.94 9.14
N LEU A 317 12.01 -4.94 9.49
CA LEU A 317 12.97 -6.01 9.17
C LEU A 317 12.63 -7.32 9.88
N ARG A 318 12.32 -7.28 11.19
CA ARG A 318 11.91 -8.48 11.95
C ARG A 318 10.51 -8.96 11.56
N ASP A 319 9.59 -8.04 11.27
CA ASP A 319 8.23 -8.35 10.86
C ASP A 319 8.24 -9.06 9.49
N TYR A 320 9.02 -8.55 8.54
CA TYR A 320 9.27 -9.22 7.25
C TYR A 320 9.93 -10.60 7.43
N ALA A 321 10.94 -10.71 8.31
CA ALA A 321 11.57 -12.00 8.60
C ALA A 321 10.60 -13.04 9.17
N ALA A 322 9.64 -12.63 10.02
CA ALA A 322 8.60 -13.53 10.52
C ALA A 322 7.71 -14.07 9.38
N LEU A 323 7.35 -13.23 8.40
CA LEU A 323 6.60 -13.68 7.21
C LEU A 323 7.43 -14.63 6.33
N LEU A 324 8.72 -14.34 6.13
CA LEU A 324 9.66 -15.21 5.40
C LEU A 324 9.79 -16.59 6.06
N TYR A 325 9.87 -16.66 7.39
CA TYR A 325 9.88 -17.92 8.14
C TYR A 325 8.66 -18.79 7.82
N HIS A 326 7.45 -18.22 7.83
CA HIS A 326 6.21 -18.95 7.50
C HIS A 326 6.13 -19.39 6.02
N CYS A 327 6.83 -18.69 5.14
CA CYS A 327 6.99 -19.08 3.74
C CYS A 327 8.06 -20.18 3.50
N GLY A 328 8.91 -20.47 4.50
CA GLY A 328 10.02 -21.41 4.39
C GLY A 328 11.35 -20.80 3.90
N TYR A 329 11.43 -19.48 3.78
CA TYR A 329 12.63 -18.76 3.35
C TYR A 329 13.59 -18.51 4.52
N TYR A 330 14.11 -19.60 5.09
CA TYR A 330 14.86 -19.58 6.35
C TYR A 330 16.20 -18.83 6.27
N LYS A 331 16.89 -18.85 5.12
CA LYS A 331 18.16 -18.13 4.92
C LYS A 331 17.94 -16.62 4.87
N ASP A 332 16.96 -16.19 4.10
CA ASP A 332 16.56 -14.79 3.98
C ASP A 332 16.01 -14.28 5.32
N CYS A 333 15.19 -15.09 6.01
CA CYS A 333 14.74 -14.81 7.37
C CYS A 333 15.91 -14.51 8.34
N LEU A 334 16.96 -15.35 8.34
CA LEU A 334 18.14 -15.13 9.19
C LEU A 334 18.87 -13.82 8.85
N GLN A 335 19.00 -13.50 7.56
CA GLN A 335 19.61 -12.25 7.09
C GLN A 335 18.84 -11.01 7.57
N TYR A 336 17.51 -11.03 7.49
CA TYR A 336 16.68 -9.91 7.95
C TYR A 336 16.62 -9.79 9.48
N LEU A 337 16.66 -10.89 10.23
CA LEU A 337 16.80 -10.86 11.70
C LEU A 337 18.16 -10.29 12.13
N THR A 338 19.25 -10.69 11.44
CA THR A 338 20.59 -10.13 11.67
C THR A 338 20.62 -8.62 11.34
N SER A 339 19.93 -8.22 10.28
CA SER A 339 19.80 -6.80 9.88
C SER A 339 19.02 -5.98 10.92
N TYR A 340 17.93 -6.53 11.48
CA TYR A 340 17.20 -5.92 12.60
C TYR A 340 18.09 -5.78 13.85
N GLN A 341 18.78 -6.85 14.24
CA GLN A 341 19.68 -6.83 15.40
C GLN A 341 20.78 -5.78 15.25
N ASN A 342 21.39 -5.67 14.06
CA ASN A 342 22.38 -4.64 13.74
C ASN A 342 21.80 -3.22 13.82
N ALA A 343 20.57 -2.99 13.36
CA ALA A 343 19.89 -1.69 13.46
C ALA A 343 19.45 -1.33 14.89
N MET A 344 19.33 -2.32 15.78
CA MET A 344 18.98 -2.17 17.20
C MET A 344 20.18 -1.96 18.13
N VAL A 345 21.43 -2.11 17.65
CA VAL A 345 22.62 -1.98 18.49
C VAL A 345 22.67 -0.62 19.17
N GLY A 346 22.70 -0.62 20.50
CA GLY A 346 22.78 0.59 21.32
C GLY A 346 21.46 1.32 21.57
N GLN A 347 20.31 0.84 21.06
CA GLN A 347 19.01 1.46 21.37
C GLN A 347 18.50 1.02 22.76
N PRO A 348 18.14 1.96 23.67
CA PRO A 348 17.67 1.62 25.01
C PRO A 348 16.21 1.12 24.96
N ARG A 349 16.00 -0.11 25.43
CA ARG A 349 14.68 -0.74 25.51
C ARG A 349 14.04 -0.38 26.84
N THR A 350 12.85 0.19 26.79
CA THR A 350 12.17 0.75 27.98
C THR A 350 10.73 0.29 28.12
N ASN A 351 10.13 -0.21 27.04
CA ASN A 351 8.78 -0.78 27.04
C ASN A 351 8.85 -2.29 27.33
N PRO A 352 8.06 -2.84 28.28
CA PRO A 352 7.94 -4.29 28.46
C PRO A 352 7.53 -5.04 27.19
N LEU A 353 6.83 -4.39 26.25
CA LEU A 353 6.49 -5.00 24.96
C LEU A 353 7.72 -5.20 24.07
N GLU A 354 8.63 -4.22 23.98
CA GLU A 354 9.90 -4.33 23.24
C GLU A 354 10.71 -5.54 23.74
N MET A 355 10.83 -5.67 25.07
CA MET A 355 11.56 -6.77 25.70
C MET A 355 11.02 -8.16 25.32
N LEU A 356 9.69 -8.30 25.18
CA LEU A 356 9.06 -9.54 24.73
C LEU A 356 9.26 -9.78 23.22
N GLU A 357 9.21 -8.73 22.41
CA GLU A 357 9.49 -8.82 20.97
C GLU A 357 10.94 -9.24 20.70
N ASP A 358 11.89 -8.77 21.51
CA ASP A 358 13.29 -9.13 21.34
C ASP A 358 13.64 -10.54 21.85
N ASP A 359 12.98 -11.02 22.91
CA ASP A 359 13.04 -12.44 23.29
C ASP A 359 12.45 -13.35 22.18
N ALA A 360 11.37 -12.89 21.54
CA ALA A 360 10.79 -13.56 20.37
C ALA A 360 11.70 -13.50 19.12
N VAL A 361 12.45 -12.42 18.89
CA VAL A 361 13.51 -12.34 17.85
C VAL A 361 14.63 -13.33 18.13
N ASN A 362 15.12 -13.40 19.37
CA ASN A 362 16.17 -14.35 19.76
C ASN A 362 15.69 -15.80 19.61
N THR A 363 14.47 -16.09 20.05
CA THR A 363 13.81 -17.40 19.92
C THR A 363 13.64 -17.81 18.45
N LEU A 364 13.20 -16.90 17.59
CA LEU A 364 13.06 -17.14 16.15
C LEU A 364 14.44 -17.38 15.51
N THR A 365 15.45 -16.58 15.86
CA THR A 365 16.82 -16.70 15.35
C THR A 365 17.43 -18.05 15.72
N ALA A 366 17.33 -18.47 16.99
CA ALA A 366 17.80 -19.77 17.46
C ALA A 366 17.13 -20.93 16.70
N ARG A 367 15.81 -20.83 16.47
CA ARG A 367 15.04 -21.84 15.74
C ARG A 367 15.40 -21.90 14.25
N VAL A 368 15.63 -20.77 13.61
CA VAL A 368 16.09 -20.71 12.21
C VAL A 368 17.48 -21.33 12.08
N ASN A 369 18.39 -21.05 13.02
CA ASN A 369 19.72 -21.67 13.04
C ASN A 369 19.66 -23.20 13.22
N LEU A 370 18.74 -23.72 14.04
CA LEU A 370 18.52 -25.17 14.15
C LEU A 370 18.03 -25.78 12.82
N ILE A 371 17.03 -25.17 12.17
CA ILE A 371 16.52 -25.64 10.87
C ILE A 371 17.60 -25.59 9.78
N LEU A 372 18.47 -24.58 9.79
CA LEU A 372 19.58 -24.45 8.84
C LEU A 372 20.77 -25.36 9.15
N ALA A 373 20.83 -25.96 10.35
CA ALA A 373 21.82 -26.94 10.74
C ALA A 373 21.37 -28.41 10.53
N GLU A 374 20.08 -28.65 10.23
CA GLU A 374 19.58 -29.98 9.88
C GLU A 374 19.80 -30.29 8.38
N ASP A 375 20.84 -31.07 8.09
CA ASP A 375 21.15 -31.58 6.74
C ASP A 375 19.90 -32.21 6.10
N GLY A 376 19.45 -31.60 4.99
CA GLY A 376 18.34 -32.08 4.17
C GLY A 376 17.14 -31.15 4.08
N TRP A 377 16.94 -30.16 4.97
CA TRP A 377 15.79 -29.25 4.88
C TRP A 377 15.78 -28.39 3.59
N ASP A 378 16.95 -28.04 3.05
CA ASP A 378 17.11 -27.41 1.72
C ASP A 378 16.51 -28.26 0.56
N SER A 379 16.27 -29.56 0.78
CA SER A 379 15.66 -30.47 -0.18
C SER A 379 14.13 -30.38 -0.18
N HIS A 380 13.52 -29.97 0.93
CA HIS A 380 12.07 -29.78 1.07
C HIS A 380 11.59 -28.41 0.58
N ARG A 381 12.21 -27.90 -0.50
CA ARG A 381 11.67 -26.78 -1.27
C ARG A 381 10.25 -27.12 -1.76
N PRO A 382 9.29 -26.20 -1.65
CA PRO A 382 8.07 -26.27 -2.44
C PRO A 382 8.43 -26.45 -3.93
N ALA A 383 7.87 -27.47 -4.57
CA ALA A 383 8.24 -27.82 -5.93
C ALA A 383 7.94 -26.66 -6.89
N ALA A 384 8.98 -26.18 -7.58
CA ALA A 384 8.98 -25.06 -8.52
C ALA A 384 8.51 -23.69 -7.94
N SER A 385 9.46 -22.93 -7.41
CA SER A 385 9.84 -21.60 -7.96
C SER A 385 8.70 -20.67 -8.45
N TYR A 386 7.58 -20.57 -7.74
CA TYR A 386 6.47 -19.71 -8.19
C TYR A 386 6.80 -18.21 -8.05
N TRP A 387 7.72 -17.88 -7.14
CA TRP A 387 8.28 -16.54 -6.97
C TRP A 387 9.39 -16.27 -8.00
N THR A 388 10.33 -17.20 -8.17
CA THR A 388 11.50 -17.06 -9.08
C THR A 388 11.22 -17.33 -10.56
N LYS A 389 9.96 -17.62 -10.95
CA LYS A 389 9.55 -17.67 -12.37
C LYS A 389 9.18 -16.31 -12.95
N ASN A 390 8.97 -15.29 -12.12
CA ASN A 390 8.82 -13.89 -12.55
C ASN A 390 10.18 -13.17 -12.44
N SER A 391 11.29 -13.85 -12.75
CA SER A 391 12.66 -13.33 -12.68
C SER A 391 13.04 -12.48 -13.89
N GLU A 392 12.21 -11.49 -14.20
CA GLU A 392 12.55 -10.32 -15.01
C GLU A 392 12.33 -9.07 -14.15
N PRO A 393 13.10 -7.99 -14.33
CA PRO A 393 12.92 -6.76 -13.56
C PRO A 393 11.71 -5.97 -14.08
N TRP A 394 10.82 -5.59 -13.16
CA TRP A 394 9.66 -4.73 -13.40
C TRP A 394 9.79 -3.47 -12.55
#